data_AF-A0A7C4BXG2-F1
#
_entry.id   AF-A0A7C4BXG2-F1
#
_cell.length_a   1.000
_cell.length_b   1.000
_cell.length_c   1.000
_cell.angle_alpha   90.00
_cell.angle_beta   90.00
_cell.angle_gamma   90.00
#
_symmetry.space_group_name_H-M   'P 1'
#
loop_
_entity.id
_entity.type
_entity.pdbx_description
1 polymer ?
#
loop_
_entity_poly.entity_id
_entity_poly.type
_entity_poly.pdbx_seq_one_letter_code
_entity_poly.pdbx_strand_id
1 'polypeptide(L)'
;MAAPAYSLAAWRKFREEQAQRKQESPGEVTLADIPADAEMDVGIVIGFWDGERFVSWEKWVATAPVLRAESTPALPEDARLVTAVCGKTRVWLARDGDRWLMYAGTQRSRRRDFASPHLAHAQHTAEAWYGPPAGGWQVERER
;
A
#
# COMPACT_ATOMS: atom_id res chain seq x y z
N MET A 1 7.72 11.88 27.22
CA MET A 1 7.65 13.29 26.77
C MET A 1 7.86 13.31 25.27
N ALA A 2 6.88 13.79 24.50
CA ALA A 2 6.99 13.88 23.04
C ALA A 2 7.94 15.03 22.67
N ALA A 3 8.92 14.76 21.80
CA ALA A 3 9.82 15.79 21.32
C ALA A 3 9.06 16.78 20.43
N PRO A 4 9.35 18.10 20.51
CA PRO A 4 8.67 19.09 19.68
C PRO A 4 8.94 18.82 18.20
N ALA A 5 7.95 19.20 17.36
CA ALA A 5 7.93 18.93 15.92
C ALA A 5 9.18 19.43 15.17
N TYR A 6 9.86 20.44 15.71
CA TYR A 6 11.10 21.01 15.17
C TYR A 6 12.31 20.76 16.09
N SER A 7 12.44 19.54 16.60
CA SER A 7 13.63 19.13 17.38
C SER A 7 14.69 18.48 16.49
N LEU A 8 15.95 18.56 16.92
CA LEU A 8 17.05 17.83 16.27
C LEU A 8 16.77 16.32 16.18
N ALA A 9 16.06 15.76 17.18
CA ALA A 9 15.63 14.37 17.19
C ALA A 9 14.58 14.08 16.10
N ALA A 10 13.61 14.97 15.91
CA ALA A 10 12.64 14.88 14.80
C ALA A 10 13.34 14.97 13.44
N TRP A 11 14.35 15.83 13.33
CA TRP A 11 15.13 15.97 12.10
C TRP A 11 16.00 14.73 11.78
N ARG A 12 16.59 14.11 12.81
CA ARG A 12 17.34 12.86 12.64
C ARG A 12 16.43 11.71 12.20
N LYS A 13 15.26 11.55 12.83
CA LYS A 13 14.25 10.57 12.40
C LYS A 13 13.78 10.82 10.97
N PHE A 14 13.51 12.07 10.60
CA PHE A 14 13.15 12.42 9.23
C PHE A 14 14.25 12.04 8.22
N ARG A 15 15.53 12.25 8.55
CA ARG A 15 16.64 11.81 7.68
C ARG A 15 16.74 10.29 7.58
N GLU A 16 16.54 9.57 8.67
CA GLU A 16 16.53 8.10 8.69
C GLU A 16 15.38 7.55 7.83
N GLU A 17 14.19 8.12 7.96
CA GLU A 17 13.00 7.77 7.15
C GLU A 17 13.21 8.08 5.66
N GLN A 18 13.86 9.20 5.33
CA GLN A 18 14.20 9.55 3.94
C GLN A 18 15.29 8.63 3.35
N ALA A 19 16.28 8.24 4.17
CA ALA A 19 17.33 7.30 3.74
C ALA A 19 16.78 5.90 3.49
N GLN A 20 15.81 5.45 4.31
CA GLN A 20 15.12 4.16 4.12
C GLN A 20 14.17 4.19 2.92
N ARG A 21 13.44 5.30 2.69
CA ARG A 21 12.58 5.44 1.50
C ARG A 21 13.34 5.43 0.18
N LYS A 22 14.62 5.84 0.18
CA LYS A 22 15.45 5.85 -1.03
C LYS A 22 15.83 4.44 -1.53
N GLN A 23 15.65 3.39 -0.71
CA GLN A 23 16.09 2.03 -1.06
C GLN A 23 15.03 1.17 -1.76
N GLU A 24 13.77 1.61 -1.85
CA GLU A 24 12.66 0.75 -2.33
C GLU A 24 11.74 1.41 -3.38
N SER A 25 12.25 2.31 -4.22
CA SER A 25 11.49 2.82 -5.37
C SER A 25 11.67 1.92 -6.61
N PRO A 26 10.60 1.44 -7.26
CA PRO A 26 10.69 0.82 -8.57
C PRO A 26 11.02 1.88 -9.62
N GLY A 27 12.11 1.67 -10.37
CA GLY A 27 12.53 2.48 -11.50
C GLY A 27 12.82 3.94 -11.14
N GLU A 28 13.98 4.20 -10.54
CA GLU A 28 14.52 5.56 -10.44
C GLU A 28 14.70 6.08 -11.89
N VAL A 29 13.78 6.94 -12.36
CA VAL A 29 13.98 7.69 -13.60
C VAL A 29 15.15 8.62 -13.33
N THR A 30 16.30 8.27 -13.88
CA THR A 30 17.53 9.01 -13.70
C THR A 30 17.58 10.17 -14.68
N LEU A 31 18.46 11.14 -14.41
CA LEU A 31 18.70 12.24 -15.34
C LEU A 31 19.13 11.75 -16.74
N ALA A 32 19.68 10.53 -16.84
CA ALA A 32 20.08 9.90 -18.10
C ALA A 32 18.90 9.41 -18.95
N ASP A 33 17.71 9.25 -18.35
CA ASP A 33 16.50 8.80 -19.02
C ASP A 33 15.71 9.96 -19.66
N ILE A 34 16.18 11.20 -19.47
CA ILE A 34 15.57 12.41 -20.02
C ILE A 34 16.32 12.81 -21.31
N PRO A 35 15.64 12.91 -22.48
CA PRO A 35 16.25 13.40 -23.71
C PRO A 35 16.83 14.80 -23.54
N ALA A 36 18.01 15.06 -24.12
CA ALA A 36 18.66 16.36 -24.03
C ALA A 36 17.88 17.50 -24.72
N ASP A 37 16.98 17.14 -25.64
CA ASP A 37 16.12 18.02 -26.43
C ASP A 37 14.64 17.97 -25.98
N ALA A 38 14.39 17.48 -24.76
CA ALA A 38 13.04 17.39 -24.19
C ALA A 38 12.28 18.73 -24.26
N GLU A 39 11.04 18.66 -24.76
CA GLU A 39 10.18 19.83 -24.93
C GLU A 39 9.71 20.36 -23.56
N MET A 40 9.64 21.69 -23.44
CA MET A 40 9.20 22.39 -22.24
C MET A 40 7.94 23.21 -22.54
N ASP A 41 6.89 23.03 -21.74
CA ASP A 41 5.67 23.82 -21.88
C ASP A 41 5.97 25.33 -21.69
N VAL A 42 5.30 26.17 -22.49
CA VAL A 42 5.57 27.62 -22.58
C VAL A 42 5.31 28.33 -21.24
N GLY A 43 6.26 29.17 -20.81
CA GLY A 43 6.12 30.00 -19.60
C GLY A 43 6.65 29.37 -18.31
N ILE A 44 7.27 28.19 -18.40
CA ILE A 44 7.84 27.48 -17.26
C ILE A 44 9.31 27.86 -17.07
N VAL A 45 9.66 28.26 -15.84
CA VAL A 45 11.06 28.56 -15.43
C VAL A 45 11.70 27.37 -14.70
N ILE A 46 10.89 26.55 -14.01
CA ILE A 46 11.29 25.29 -13.39
C ILE A 46 10.24 24.24 -13.75
N GLY A 47 10.61 23.30 -14.62
CA GLY A 47 9.73 22.25 -15.11
C GLY A 47 9.91 20.94 -14.34
N PHE A 48 8.82 20.19 -14.21
CA PHE A 48 8.81 18.85 -13.66
C PHE A 48 8.59 17.84 -14.79
N TRP A 49 9.42 16.80 -14.83
CA TRP A 49 9.32 15.75 -15.85
C TRP A 49 8.13 14.84 -15.54
N ASP A 50 7.18 14.73 -16.47
CA ASP A 50 6.02 13.84 -16.35
C ASP A 50 6.21 12.47 -17.03
N GLY A 51 7.34 12.28 -17.72
CA GLY A 51 7.63 11.08 -18.52
C GLY A 51 7.73 11.36 -20.03
N GLU A 52 7.14 12.46 -20.50
CA GLU A 52 7.14 12.85 -21.92
C GLU A 52 7.64 14.29 -22.15
N ARG A 53 7.34 15.23 -21.25
CA ARG A 53 7.71 16.64 -21.36
C ARG A 53 7.86 17.33 -20.00
N PHE A 54 8.43 18.52 -20.00
CA PHE A 54 8.50 19.35 -18.80
C PHE A 54 7.22 20.17 -18.62
N VAL A 55 6.51 19.93 -17.50
CA VAL A 55 5.26 20.58 -17.13
C VAL A 55 5.39 21.40 -15.84
N SER A 56 4.42 22.27 -15.57
CA SER A 56 4.39 23.05 -14.33
C SER A 56 4.12 22.16 -13.11
N TRP A 57 4.51 22.61 -11.92
CA TRP A 57 4.28 21.87 -10.67
C TRP A 57 2.82 21.45 -10.47
N GLU A 58 1.86 22.34 -10.72
CA GLU A 58 0.44 22.07 -10.55
C GLU A 58 -0.05 20.96 -11.48
N LYS A 59 0.37 21.02 -12.75
CA LYS A 59 0.03 20.02 -13.77
C LYS A 59 0.70 18.69 -13.48
N TRP A 60 1.93 18.71 -12.98
CA TRP A 60 2.64 17.52 -12.53
C TRP A 60 1.91 16.85 -11.37
N VAL A 61 1.53 17.59 -10.32
CA VAL A 61 0.78 17.03 -9.18
C VAL A 61 -0.57 16.43 -9.60
N ALA A 62 -1.26 17.05 -10.56
CA ALA A 62 -2.53 16.53 -11.08
C ALA A 62 -2.38 15.25 -11.90
N THR A 63 -1.22 15.03 -12.52
CA THR A 63 -0.97 13.90 -13.44
C THR A 63 -0.04 12.85 -12.83
N ALA A 64 0.57 13.16 -11.68
CA ALA A 64 1.52 12.28 -11.01
C ALA A 64 0.83 10.95 -10.68
N PRO A 65 1.41 9.82 -11.09
CA PRO A 65 0.85 8.52 -10.75
C PRO A 65 0.79 8.41 -9.23
N VAL A 66 -0.41 8.19 -8.70
CA VAL A 66 -0.61 7.93 -7.28
C VAL A 66 0.03 6.57 -6.99
N LEU A 67 1.31 6.57 -6.65
CA LEU A 67 2.01 5.41 -6.13
C LEU A 67 1.41 5.10 -4.75
N ARG A 68 0.33 4.31 -4.75
CA ARG A 68 -0.11 3.63 -3.54
C ARG A 68 0.97 2.62 -3.22
N ALA A 69 1.70 2.85 -2.13
CA ALA A 69 2.43 1.75 -1.51
C ALA A 69 1.40 0.68 -1.16
N GLU A 70 1.34 -0.39 -1.95
CA GLU A 70 0.62 -1.59 -1.57
C GLU A 70 1.32 -2.11 -0.32
N SER A 71 0.77 -1.77 0.85
CA SER A 71 1.13 -2.37 2.11
C SER A 71 0.64 -3.81 2.11
N THR A 72 1.19 -4.64 1.24
CA THR A 72 0.95 -6.07 1.23
C THR A 72 1.97 -6.68 2.18
N PRO A 73 1.64 -7.00 3.44
CA PRO A 73 2.45 -7.98 4.15
C PRO A 73 2.42 -9.24 3.28
N ALA A 74 3.58 -9.66 2.80
CA ALA A 74 3.74 -10.88 2.01
C ALA A 74 3.35 -12.08 2.88
N LEU A 75 2.05 -12.37 2.94
CA LEU A 75 1.57 -13.62 3.49
C LEU A 75 2.08 -14.72 2.55
N PRO A 76 2.67 -15.79 3.08
CA PRO A 76 3.21 -16.87 2.26
C PRO A 76 2.09 -17.48 1.41
N GLU A 77 2.40 -17.79 0.15
CA GLU A 77 1.41 -18.25 -0.85
C GLU A 77 0.66 -19.54 -0.44
N ASP A 78 1.26 -20.31 0.48
CA ASP A 78 0.72 -21.54 1.05
C ASP A 78 -0.22 -21.29 2.24
N ALA A 79 -0.45 -20.05 2.64
CA ALA A 79 -1.38 -19.71 3.72
C ALA A 79 -2.77 -20.28 3.42
N ARG A 80 -3.23 -21.18 4.29
CA ARG A 80 -4.58 -21.78 4.21
C ARG A 80 -5.60 -21.07 5.07
N LEU A 81 -5.14 -20.34 6.08
CA LEU A 81 -5.99 -19.61 7.01
C LEU A 81 -5.30 -18.30 7.40
N VAL A 82 -6.01 -17.18 7.21
CA VAL A 82 -5.52 -15.85 7.57
C VAL A 82 -6.57 -15.19 8.47
N THR A 83 -6.14 -14.58 9.56
CA THR A 83 -7.03 -13.90 10.51
C THR A 83 -6.60 -12.46 10.74
N ALA A 84 -7.57 -11.58 10.94
CA ALA A 84 -7.35 -10.21 11.36
C ALA A 84 -8.50 -9.72 12.23
N VAL A 85 -8.23 -8.71 13.06
CA VAL A 85 -9.28 -7.95 13.75
C VAL A 85 -9.54 -6.68 12.94
N CYS A 86 -10.61 -6.71 12.15
CA CYS A 86 -11.06 -5.61 11.30
C CYS A 86 -12.06 -4.75 12.09
N GLY A 87 -11.68 -3.53 12.43
CA GLY A 87 -12.45 -2.68 13.36
C GLY A 87 -12.66 -3.35 14.72
N LYS A 88 -13.88 -3.86 14.97
CA LYS A 88 -14.24 -4.62 16.20
C LYS A 88 -14.49 -6.11 15.94
N THR A 89 -14.45 -6.52 14.68
CA THR A 89 -14.86 -7.86 14.25
C THR A 89 -13.62 -8.68 13.92
N ARG A 90 -13.49 -9.84 14.55
CA ARG A 90 -12.49 -10.82 14.12
C ARG A 90 -12.96 -11.50 12.84
N VAL A 91 -12.11 -11.49 11.83
CA VAL A 91 -12.36 -12.09 10.52
C VAL A 91 -11.36 -13.21 10.29
N TRP A 92 -11.83 -14.32 9.72
CA TRP A 92 -11.00 -15.40 9.20
C TRP A 92 -11.27 -15.55 7.72
N LEU A 93 -10.20 -15.64 6.94
CA LEU A 93 -10.19 -16.00 5.54
C LEU A 93 -9.59 -17.38 5.43
N ALA A 94 -10.39 -18.37 5.06
CA ALA A 94 -9.95 -19.75 4.88
C ALA A 94 -9.94 -20.08 3.39
N ARG A 95 -8.86 -20.73 2.93
CA ARG A 95 -8.77 -21.25 1.58
C ARG A 95 -9.45 -22.61 1.49
N ASP A 96 -10.47 -22.70 0.65
CA ASP A 96 -11.21 -23.92 0.33
C ASP A 96 -11.11 -24.18 -1.18
N GLY A 97 -10.24 -25.12 -1.56
CA GLY A 97 -9.81 -25.33 -2.94
C GLY A 97 -9.17 -24.07 -3.55
N ASP A 98 -9.81 -23.54 -4.59
CA ASP A 98 -9.34 -22.37 -5.35
C ASP A 98 -9.95 -21.04 -4.89
N ARG A 99 -10.69 -21.03 -3.78
CA ARG A 99 -11.40 -19.84 -3.30
C ARG A 99 -11.16 -19.58 -1.82
N TRP A 100 -11.15 -18.30 -1.50
CA TRP A 100 -11.14 -17.76 -0.15
C TRP A 100 -12.58 -17.54 0.32
N LEU A 101 -12.88 -18.12 1.47
CA LEU A 101 -14.14 -17.99 2.19
C LEU A 101 -13.95 -17.12 3.42
N MET A 102 -14.97 -16.34 3.78
CA MET A 102 -14.92 -15.41 4.89
C MET A 102 -15.80 -15.86 6.05
N TYR A 103 -15.27 -15.75 7.26
CA TYR A 103 -15.96 -15.97 8.52
C TYR A 103 -15.78 -14.71 9.37
N ALA A 104 -16.87 -14.16 9.91
CA ALA A 104 -16.84 -12.91 10.67
C ALA A 104 -17.47 -13.10 12.04
N GLY A 105 -16.79 -12.64 13.09
CA GLY A 105 -17.20 -12.77 14.49
C GLY A 105 -17.03 -14.19 15.05
N THR A 106 -17.35 -15.22 14.26
CA THR A 106 -17.16 -16.63 14.61
C THR A 106 -16.66 -17.43 13.42
N GLN A 107 -15.80 -18.43 13.64
CA GLN A 107 -15.36 -19.36 12.61
C GLN A 107 -16.40 -20.44 12.27
N ARG A 108 -17.51 -20.51 13.02
CA ARG A 108 -18.56 -21.53 12.83
C ARG A 108 -19.54 -21.20 11.71
N SER A 109 -19.72 -19.92 11.40
CA SER A 109 -20.70 -19.48 10.41
C SER A 109 -20.01 -18.73 9.28
N ARG A 110 -20.05 -19.34 8.09
CA ARG A 110 -19.49 -18.76 6.87
C ARG A 110 -20.42 -17.68 6.31
N ARG A 111 -19.84 -16.57 5.85
CA ARG A 111 -20.53 -15.58 5.01
C ARG A 111 -20.89 -16.22 3.66
N ARG A 112 -22.19 -16.28 3.34
CA ARG A 112 -22.68 -16.91 2.08
C ARG A 112 -22.59 -15.99 0.88
N ASP A 113 -22.54 -14.69 1.14
CA ASP A 113 -22.44 -13.57 0.21
C ASP A 113 -21.00 -13.31 -0.27
N PHE A 114 -20.04 -14.10 0.18
CA PHE A 114 -18.63 -13.89 -0.13
C PHE A 114 -17.90 -15.17 -0.53
N ALA A 115 -17.24 -15.12 -1.69
CA ALA A 115 -16.19 -16.04 -2.09
C ALA A 115 -15.30 -15.33 -3.11
N SER A 116 -13.97 -15.46 -2.97
CA SER A 116 -13.01 -14.79 -3.86
C SER A 116 -11.89 -15.73 -4.28
N PRO A 117 -11.47 -15.79 -5.55
CA PRO A 117 -10.29 -16.55 -5.93
C PRO A 117 -8.99 -15.91 -5.41
N HIS A 118 -8.99 -14.61 -5.13
CA HIS A 118 -7.80 -13.86 -4.74
C HIS A 118 -7.84 -13.45 -3.25
N LEU A 119 -6.74 -13.69 -2.54
CA LEU A 119 -6.58 -13.32 -1.12
C LEU A 119 -6.66 -11.81 -0.92
N ALA A 120 -5.95 -11.02 -1.74
CA ALA A 120 -5.96 -9.56 -1.64
C ALA A 120 -7.38 -8.98 -1.75
N HIS A 121 -8.17 -9.46 -2.72
CA HIS A 121 -9.58 -9.07 -2.84
C HIS A 121 -10.40 -9.45 -1.59
N ALA A 122 -10.12 -10.61 -0.98
CA ALA A 122 -10.79 -11.01 0.25
C ALA A 122 -10.42 -10.13 1.45
N GLN A 123 -9.15 -9.74 1.57
CA GLN A 123 -8.67 -8.81 2.59
C GLN A 123 -9.32 -7.44 2.43
N HIS A 124 -9.27 -6.85 1.24
CA HIS A 124 -9.88 -5.55 0.99
C HIS A 124 -11.40 -5.55 1.17
N THR A 125 -12.08 -6.65 0.84
CA THR A 125 -13.52 -6.77 1.09
C THR A 125 -13.81 -6.81 2.58
N ALA A 126 -13.03 -7.55 3.37
CA ALA A 126 -13.17 -7.56 4.83
C ALA A 126 -12.91 -6.16 5.42
N GLU A 127 -11.91 -5.45 4.90
CA GLU A 127 -11.58 -4.08 5.32
C GLU A 127 -12.69 -3.08 4.97
N ALA A 128 -13.29 -3.22 3.79
CA ALA A 128 -14.42 -2.39 3.37
C ALA A 128 -15.67 -2.64 4.22
N TRP A 129 -15.89 -3.88 4.67
CA TRP A 129 -17.08 -4.26 5.43
C TRP A 129 -16.96 -4.01 6.93
N TYR A 130 -15.78 -4.21 7.50
CA TYR A 130 -15.56 -4.23 8.95
C TYR A 130 -14.58 -3.16 9.43
N GLY A 131 -13.89 -2.47 8.52
CA GLY A 131 -12.87 -1.47 8.81
C GLY A 131 -11.44 -2.03 8.72
N PRO A 132 -10.43 -1.15 8.83
CA PRO A 132 -9.03 -1.54 8.69
C PRO A 132 -8.58 -2.54 9.78
N PRO A 133 -7.59 -3.41 9.50
CA PRO A 133 -7.12 -4.41 10.43
C PRO A 133 -6.20 -3.76 11.47
N ALA A 134 -6.57 -3.82 12.75
CA ALA A 134 -5.84 -3.12 13.83
C ALA A 134 -4.39 -3.60 14.02
N GLY A 135 -4.09 -4.84 13.65
CA GLY A 135 -2.75 -5.45 13.76
C GLY A 135 -2.28 -6.11 12.47
N GLY A 136 -2.86 -5.72 11.33
CA GLY A 136 -2.63 -6.39 10.05
C GLY A 136 -3.21 -7.81 9.99
N TRP A 137 -2.94 -8.48 8.87
CA TRP A 137 -3.34 -9.86 8.62
C TRP A 137 -2.28 -10.83 9.12
N GLN A 138 -2.70 -11.88 9.81
CA GLN A 138 -1.84 -12.90 10.41
C GLN A 138 -2.15 -14.26 9.81
N VAL A 139 -1.13 -15.05 9.45
CA VAL A 139 -1.33 -16.45 9.08
C VAL A 139 -1.55 -17.29 10.32
N GLU A 140 -2.65 -18.02 10.37
CA GLU A 140 -2.87 -19.03 11.39
C GLU A 140 -2.33 -20.36 10.85
N ARG A 141 -1.20 -20.82 11.41
CA ARG A 141 -0.66 -22.15 11.08
C ARG A 141 -1.53 -23.19 11.79
N GLU A 142 -2.15 -24.06 11.01
CA GLU A 142 -2.74 -25.31 11.53
C GLU A 142 -1.67 -26.07 12.31
N ARG A 143 -2.00 -26.50 13.53
CA ARG A 143 -1.12 -27.25 14.41
C ARG A 143 -1.33 -28.74 14.23
#